data_AF-A0AAN5CFM4-F1
#
_entry.id   AF-A0AAN5CFM4-F1
#
_cell.length_a   1.000
_cell.length_b   1.000
_cell.length_c   1.000
_cell.angle_alpha   90.00
_cell.angle_beta   90.00
_cell.angle_gamma   90.00
#
_symmetry.space_group_name_H-M   'P 1'
#
loop_
_entity.id
_entity.type
_entity.pdbx_description
1 polymer ?
#
loop_
_entity_poly.entity_id
_entity_poly.type
_entity_poly.pdbx_seq_one_letter_code
_entity_poly.pdbx_strand_id
1 'polypeptide(L)'
;LEYVGGHCFDVGEHLVDDSFLSTSEPGAVSRLVIIDAANVLHGNNSVPLLEEQKVDAAYILSLVRFFVYKGIECMVVTLHKYMLDTVTENTFIMRRLQELGLLMVMDRTYDDLMLFAVAGEFDGVILSEDQFKAEQQRREFMTPNVRNALQLKVSPIYPRAAADFLPKSKWGQVSKNGHFVVDHLMRFAGSTQDLRNKFFSSPARGGYRFELVEEKYGTWLKRKDKVLKALDDLVAKIQPIMMKTREDVPTLLPRGN
;
A
#
# COMPACT_ATOMS: atom_id res chain seq x y z
N LEU A 1 -4.16 -17.18 17.93
CA LEU A 1 -2.72 -17.50 17.88
C LEU A 1 -2.41 -17.91 16.46
N GLU A 2 -1.71 -17.07 15.71
CA GLU A 2 -1.22 -17.39 14.37
C GLU A 2 0.31 -17.38 14.39
N TYR A 3 0.92 -18.26 13.60
CA TYR A 3 2.35 -18.51 13.58
C TYR A 3 2.98 -17.95 12.31
N VAL A 4 3.50 -16.72 12.38
CA VAL A 4 4.23 -16.12 11.25
C VAL A 4 5.72 -16.39 11.43
N GLY A 5 6.31 -17.18 10.52
CA GLY A 5 7.76 -17.41 10.49
C GLY A 5 8.35 -18.00 11.77
N GLY A 6 7.61 -18.89 12.45
CA GLY A 6 8.05 -19.53 13.70
C GLY A 6 7.77 -18.74 14.98
N HIS A 7 7.16 -17.55 14.89
CA HIS A 7 6.78 -16.74 16.04
C HIS A 7 5.25 -16.73 16.24
N CYS A 8 4.83 -16.97 17.47
CA CYS A 8 3.43 -16.99 17.87
C CYS A 8 2.94 -15.57 18.15
N PHE A 9 1.90 -15.13 17.45
CA PHE A 9 1.23 -13.85 17.70
C PHE A 9 -0.15 -14.09 18.30
N ASP A 10 -0.46 -13.39 19.38
CA ASP A 10 -1.82 -13.39 19.93
C ASP A 10 -2.72 -12.50 19.06
N VAL A 11 -3.72 -13.12 18.43
CA VAL A 11 -4.69 -12.49 17.51
C VAL A 11 -5.61 -11.51 18.29
N GLY A 12 -5.54 -11.52 19.63
CA GLY A 12 -6.14 -10.49 20.49
C GLY A 12 -5.39 -9.16 20.56
N GLU A 13 -4.22 -9.04 19.94
CA GLU A 13 -3.29 -7.90 20.06
C GLU A 13 -2.78 -7.36 18.70
N HIS A 14 -3.65 -7.27 17.70
CA HIS A 14 -3.32 -6.53 16.47
C HIS A 14 -3.26 -5.02 16.78
N LEU A 15 -2.09 -4.55 17.23
CA LEU A 15 -1.73 -3.14 17.30
C LEU A 15 -0.84 -2.83 16.08
N VAL A 16 -1.30 -1.94 15.21
CA VAL A 16 -0.39 -1.33 14.21
C VAL A 16 0.60 -0.48 14.98
N ASP A 17 1.89 -0.78 14.87
CA ASP A 17 2.92 0.20 15.22
C ASP A 17 3.08 1.18 14.06
N ASP A 18 2.21 2.18 14.04
CA ASP A 18 2.27 3.31 13.12
C ASP A 18 2.94 4.53 13.72
N SER A 19 3.68 4.36 14.83
CA SER A 19 4.37 5.47 15.51
C SER A 19 5.40 6.18 14.62
N PHE A 20 5.91 5.50 13.59
CA PHE A 20 6.79 6.07 12.57
C PHE A 20 6.07 7.06 11.65
N LEU A 21 4.74 6.99 11.53
CA LEU A 21 3.89 7.94 10.80
C LEU A 21 3.52 9.18 11.61
N SER A 22 4.14 9.36 12.77
CA SER A 22 4.09 10.60 13.53
C SER A 22 5.50 11.18 13.64
N THR A 23 5.61 12.50 13.52
CA THR A 23 6.88 13.21 13.70
C THR A 23 6.71 14.35 14.70
N SER A 24 7.69 14.50 15.59
CA SER A 24 7.81 15.64 16.51
C SER A 24 8.76 16.72 15.99
N GLU A 25 9.31 16.54 14.79
CA GLU A 25 10.25 17.48 14.19
C GLU A 25 9.50 18.74 13.71
N PRO A 26 9.85 19.94 14.20
CA PRO A 26 9.17 21.17 13.82
C PRO A 26 9.26 21.43 12.31
N GLY A 27 8.12 21.73 11.70
CA GLY A 27 8.02 22.03 10.27
C GLY A 27 8.15 20.82 9.34
N ALA A 28 8.27 19.59 9.88
CA ALA A 28 8.28 18.41 9.03
C ALA A 28 6.90 18.15 8.40
N VAL A 29 6.89 17.79 7.12
CA VAL A 29 5.68 17.46 6.33
C VAL A 29 5.78 16.06 5.74
N SER A 30 4.65 15.39 5.57
CA SER A 30 4.62 14.04 5.01
C SER A 30 4.89 14.06 3.51
N ARG A 31 5.72 13.14 3.02
CA ARG A 31 5.90 12.87 1.60
C ARG A 31 4.71 12.12 1.02
N LEU A 32 4.53 12.27 -0.29
CA LEU A 32 3.61 11.43 -1.07
C LEU A 32 4.06 9.97 -0.98
N VAL A 33 3.12 9.07 -0.68
CA VAL A 33 3.35 7.63 -0.72
C VAL A 33 2.94 7.10 -2.08
N ILE A 34 3.88 6.47 -2.78
CA ILE A 34 3.67 5.92 -4.11
C ILE A 34 3.64 4.41 -4.00
N ILE A 35 2.50 3.83 -4.32
CA ILE A 35 2.20 2.42 -4.14
C ILE A 35 2.38 1.70 -5.47
N ASP A 36 3.28 0.73 -5.52
CA ASP A 36 3.39 -0.21 -6.62
C ASP A 36 2.25 -1.24 -6.55
N ALA A 37 1.21 -1.03 -7.35
CA ALA A 37 0.04 -1.89 -7.35
C ALA A 37 0.37 -3.32 -7.77
N ALA A 38 1.29 -3.52 -8.72
CA ALA A 38 1.63 -4.85 -9.19
C ALA A 38 2.27 -5.65 -8.05
N ASN A 39 3.22 -5.05 -7.35
CA ASN A 39 3.86 -5.69 -6.20
C ASN A 39 2.87 -5.92 -5.05
N VAL A 40 2.00 -4.96 -4.74
CA VAL A 40 0.98 -5.10 -3.68
C VAL A 40 -0.04 -6.20 -3.99
N LEU A 41 -0.49 -6.30 -5.24
CA LEU A 41 -1.49 -7.28 -5.66
C LEU A 41 -0.90 -8.70 -5.77
N HIS A 42 0.40 -8.83 -6.09
CA HIS A 42 1.08 -10.13 -6.19
C HIS A 42 1.81 -10.57 -4.92
N GLY A 43 2.18 -9.64 -4.02
CA GLY A 43 2.80 -9.95 -2.72
C GLY A 43 1.88 -10.73 -1.78
N ASN A 44 0.57 -10.75 -2.07
CA ASN A 44 -0.45 -11.58 -1.41
C ASN A 44 -0.49 -13.03 -1.94
N ASN A 45 0.25 -13.34 -3.01
CA ASN A 45 0.23 -14.65 -3.65
C ASN A 45 1.46 -15.48 -3.27
N SER A 46 1.45 -16.06 -2.08
CA SER A 46 2.38 -17.15 -1.72
C SER A 46 1.95 -18.52 -2.23
N VAL A 47 0.82 -18.58 -2.94
CA VAL A 47 0.35 -19.77 -3.65
C VAL A 47 0.67 -19.55 -5.13
N PRO A 48 1.28 -20.52 -5.84
CA PRO A 48 1.43 -20.43 -7.28
C PRO A 48 0.04 -20.13 -7.85
N LEU A 49 -0.08 -19.03 -8.59
CA LEU A 49 -1.30 -18.66 -9.29
C LEU A 49 -1.77 -19.89 -10.07
N LEU A 50 -2.75 -20.62 -9.52
CA LEU A 50 -3.66 -21.37 -10.35
C LEU A 50 -4.20 -20.34 -11.34
N GLU A 51 -4.22 -20.69 -12.63
CA GLU A 51 -4.40 -19.80 -13.79
C GLU A 51 -5.67 -18.90 -13.75
N GLU A 52 -6.48 -18.99 -12.71
CA GLU A 52 -7.77 -18.34 -12.53
C GLU A 52 -7.84 -17.37 -11.32
N GLN A 53 -6.79 -17.24 -10.50
CA GLN A 53 -6.89 -16.43 -9.27
C GLN A 53 -6.72 -14.93 -9.55
N LYS A 54 -7.85 -14.20 -9.54
CA LYS A 54 -7.88 -12.74 -9.65
C LYS A 54 -7.27 -12.08 -8.41
N VAL A 55 -6.63 -10.93 -8.60
CA VAL A 55 -6.10 -10.12 -7.51
C VAL A 55 -7.18 -9.21 -6.93
N ASP A 56 -7.23 -9.00 -5.62
CA ASP A 56 -8.32 -8.23 -4.99
C ASP A 56 -7.96 -6.76 -4.76
N ALA A 57 -8.67 -5.84 -5.43
CA ALA A 57 -8.48 -4.39 -5.25
C ALA A 57 -8.82 -3.90 -3.82
N ALA A 58 -9.53 -4.68 -3.01
CA ALA A 58 -9.79 -4.37 -1.60
C ALA A 58 -8.50 -4.16 -0.80
N TYR A 59 -7.42 -4.86 -1.16
CA TYR A 59 -6.15 -4.72 -0.49
C TYR A 59 -5.50 -3.35 -0.80
N ILE A 60 -5.56 -2.89 -2.06
CA ILE A 60 -5.13 -1.54 -2.45
C ILE A 60 -5.95 -0.49 -1.71
N LEU A 61 -7.28 -0.65 -1.65
CA LEU A 61 -8.15 0.28 -0.92
C LEU A 61 -7.74 0.40 0.55
N SER A 62 -7.43 -0.72 1.19
CA SER A 62 -6.98 -0.76 2.59
C SER A 62 -5.68 0.02 2.76
N LEU A 63 -4.70 -0.18 1.86
CA LEU A 63 -3.40 0.50 1.91
C LEU A 63 -3.54 2.01 1.74
N VAL A 64 -4.30 2.43 0.72
CA VAL A 64 -4.57 3.85 0.48
C VAL A 64 -5.28 4.47 1.67
N ARG A 65 -6.32 3.82 2.20
CA ARG A 65 -7.07 4.33 3.34
C ARG A 65 -6.22 4.44 4.60
N PHE A 66 -5.36 3.45 4.89
CA PHE A 66 -4.46 3.46 6.04
C PHE A 66 -3.63 4.75 6.11
N PHE A 67 -2.93 5.10 5.01
CA PHE A 67 -2.12 6.32 4.96
C PHE A 67 -2.95 7.60 4.94
N VAL A 68 -4.06 7.62 4.18
CA VAL A 68 -4.93 8.80 4.11
C VAL A 68 -5.54 9.12 5.48
N TYR A 69 -5.92 8.09 6.25
CA TYR A 69 -6.40 8.25 7.63
C TYR A 69 -5.32 8.85 8.55
N LYS A 70 -4.05 8.51 8.33
CA LYS A 70 -2.89 9.13 9.01
C LYS A 70 -2.52 10.51 8.45
N GLY A 71 -3.29 11.03 7.51
CA GLY A 71 -3.07 12.34 6.90
C GLY A 71 -2.00 12.38 5.82
N ILE A 72 -1.63 11.23 5.27
CA ILE A 72 -0.57 11.10 4.26
C ILE A 72 -1.22 10.84 2.90
N GLU A 73 -0.81 11.60 1.88
CA GLU A 73 -1.31 11.42 0.51
C GLU A 73 -0.75 10.13 -0.11
N CYS A 74 -1.55 9.48 -0.95
CA CYS A 74 -1.17 8.28 -1.67
C CYS A 74 -1.41 8.39 -3.17
N MET A 75 -0.55 7.75 -3.94
CA MET A 75 -0.70 7.55 -5.38
C MET A 75 -0.38 6.10 -5.73
N VAL A 76 -1.37 5.37 -6.22
CA VAL A 76 -1.24 4.00 -6.70
C VAL A 76 -0.81 4.03 -8.16
N VAL A 77 0.31 3.39 -8.47
CA VAL A 77 0.78 3.21 -9.84
C VAL A 77 0.46 1.79 -10.27
N THR A 78 -0.26 1.64 -11.38
CA THR A 78 -0.70 0.33 -11.88
C THR A 78 -0.62 0.23 -13.40
N LEU A 79 -0.66 -0.99 -13.92
CA LEU A 79 -0.77 -1.26 -15.35
C LEU A 79 -2.23 -1.38 -15.79
N HIS A 80 -2.53 -1.02 -17.04
CA HIS A 80 -3.87 -1.14 -17.62
C HIS A 80 -4.50 -2.54 -17.45
N LYS A 81 -3.71 -3.61 -17.43
CA LYS A 81 -4.23 -4.98 -17.24
C LYS A 81 -4.97 -5.17 -15.92
N TYR A 82 -4.60 -4.44 -14.86
CA TYR A 82 -5.26 -4.53 -13.54
C TYR A 82 -6.55 -3.73 -13.45
N MET A 83 -6.90 -2.97 -14.50
CA MET A 83 -8.20 -2.31 -14.63
C MET A 83 -9.28 -3.23 -15.22
N LEU A 84 -8.91 -4.46 -15.61
CA LEU A 84 -9.81 -5.42 -16.25
C LEU A 84 -10.43 -6.38 -15.23
N ASP A 85 -11.75 -6.57 -15.31
CA ASP A 85 -12.52 -7.47 -14.43
C ASP A 85 -12.09 -8.94 -14.55
N THR A 86 -11.37 -9.29 -15.62
CA THR A 86 -10.78 -10.62 -15.83
C THR A 86 -9.54 -10.86 -14.97
N VAL A 87 -8.86 -9.80 -14.53
CA VAL A 87 -7.60 -9.88 -13.76
C VAL A 87 -7.81 -9.50 -12.30
N THR A 88 -8.67 -8.53 -12.04
CA THR A 88 -8.83 -7.91 -10.72
C THR A 88 -10.25 -8.09 -10.22
N GLU A 89 -10.44 -8.50 -8.97
CA GLU A 89 -11.72 -8.44 -8.26
C GLU A 89 -11.98 -7.02 -7.76
N ASN A 90 -13.25 -6.63 -7.67
CA ASN A 90 -13.66 -5.33 -7.15
C ASN A 90 -13.05 -4.15 -7.94
N THR A 91 -12.92 -4.26 -9.27
CA THR A 91 -12.35 -3.22 -10.15
C THR A 91 -13.00 -1.84 -10.05
N PHE A 92 -14.25 -1.76 -9.58
CA PHE A 92 -14.90 -0.49 -9.27
C PHE A 92 -14.09 0.33 -8.25
N ILE A 93 -13.33 -0.32 -7.36
CA ILE A 93 -12.37 0.32 -6.46
C ILE A 93 -11.29 1.04 -7.26
N MET A 94 -10.66 0.34 -8.22
CA MET A 94 -9.59 0.91 -9.04
C MET A 94 -10.08 2.13 -9.81
N ARG A 95 -11.28 2.04 -10.43
CA ARG A 95 -11.92 3.16 -11.11
C ARG A 95 -12.19 4.32 -10.16
N ARG A 96 -12.68 4.04 -8.95
CA ARG A 96 -12.96 5.08 -7.96
C ARG A 96 -11.68 5.76 -7.46
N LEU A 97 -10.60 5.01 -7.24
CA LEU A 97 -9.30 5.58 -6.90
C LEU A 97 -8.76 6.48 -8.02
N GLN A 98 -8.99 6.11 -9.29
CA GLN A 98 -8.63 6.92 -10.44
C GLN A 98 -9.42 8.24 -10.48
N GLU A 99 -10.74 8.20 -10.28
CA GLU A 99 -11.59 9.40 -10.21
C GLU A 99 -11.20 10.33 -9.06
N LEU A 100 -10.74 9.76 -7.95
CA LEU A 100 -10.21 10.51 -6.82
C LEU A 100 -8.80 11.05 -7.10
N GLY A 101 -8.16 10.73 -8.23
CA GLY A 101 -6.78 11.13 -8.52
C GLY A 101 -5.76 10.48 -7.60
N LEU A 102 -6.08 9.31 -7.05
CA LEU A 102 -5.18 8.49 -6.21
C LEU A 102 -4.59 7.30 -6.98
N LEU A 103 -4.93 7.15 -8.27
CA LEU A 103 -4.44 6.05 -9.10
C LEU A 103 -4.00 6.57 -10.46
N MET A 104 -2.81 6.16 -10.87
CA MET A 104 -2.19 6.43 -12.16
C MET A 104 -2.06 5.11 -12.92
N VAL A 105 -2.62 5.07 -14.14
CA VAL A 105 -2.54 3.91 -15.03
C VAL A 105 -1.42 4.13 -16.04
N MET A 106 -0.50 3.17 -16.10
CA MET A 106 0.68 3.21 -16.95
C MET A 106 0.49 2.31 -18.16
N ASP A 107 1.15 2.70 -19.25
CA ASP A 107 1.31 1.85 -20.43
C ASP A 107 2.37 0.77 -20.16
N ARG A 108 2.26 -0.37 -20.86
CA ARG A 108 2.90 -1.66 -20.59
C ARG A 108 4.44 -1.65 -20.56
N THR A 109 5.08 -0.60 -21.06
CA THR A 109 6.48 -0.67 -21.47
C THR A 109 7.47 -0.28 -20.36
N TYR A 110 7.04 0.43 -19.30
CA TYR A 110 7.95 1.02 -18.29
C TYR A 110 7.29 1.33 -16.93
N ASP A 111 6.55 0.40 -16.32
CA ASP A 111 5.94 0.63 -15.00
C ASP A 111 6.99 0.99 -13.93
N ASP A 112 8.09 0.24 -13.84
CA ASP A 112 9.12 0.49 -12.84
C ASP A 112 9.83 1.83 -13.06
N LEU A 113 10.31 2.12 -14.28
CA LEU A 113 11.00 3.38 -14.57
C LEU A 113 10.10 4.58 -14.26
N MET A 114 8.82 4.48 -14.60
CA MET A 114 7.89 5.55 -14.34
C MET A 114 7.52 5.67 -12.87
N LEU A 115 7.42 4.56 -12.13
CA LEU A 115 7.29 4.56 -10.66
C LEU A 115 8.41 5.39 -10.03
N PHE A 116 9.65 5.16 -10.45
CA PHE A 116 10.81 5.92 -9.98
C PHE A 116 10.85 7.36 -10.47
N ALA A 117 10.40 7.64 -11.70
CA ALA A 117 10.31 9.00 -12.22
C ALA A 117 9.31 9.83 -11.42
N VAL A 118 8.11 9.29 -11.17
CA VAL A 118 7.08 9.93 -10.34
C VAL A 118 7.61 10.15 -8.93
N ALA A 119 8.21 9.13 -8.31
CA ALA A 119 8.78 9.27 -6.97
C ALA A 119 9.92 10.28 -6.89
N GLY A 120 10.79 10.30 -7.90
CA GLY A 120 11.90 11.25 -7.98
C GLY A 120 11.42 12.69 -8.11
N GLU A 121 10.36 12.92 -8.88
CA GLU A 121 9.76 14.25 -9.11
C GLU A 121 9.06 14.79 -7.85
N PHE A 122 8.39 13.93 -7.08
CA PHE A 122 7.63 14.33 -5.90
C PHE A 122 8.40 14.21 -4.58
N ASP A 123 9.68 13.82 -4.62
CA ASP A 123 10.44 13.34 -3.45
C ASP A 123 9.61 12.32 -2.64
N GLY A 124 8.94 11.40 -3.35
CA GLY A 124 7.96 10.47 -2.80
C GLY A 124 8.58 9.20 -2.22
N VAL A 125 7.86 8.56 -1.32
CA VAL A 125 8.20 7.26 -0.73
C VAL A 125 7.59 6.15 -1.58
N ILE A 126 8.43 5.29 -2.13
CA ILE A 126 7.96 4.11 -2.88
C ILE A 126 7.64 2.97 -1.91
N LEU A 127 6.46 2.38 -2.03
CA LEU A 127 6.10 1.11 -1.40
C LEU A 127 6.16 -0.01 -2.43
N SER A 128 7.22 -0.81 -2.35
CA SER A 128 7.38 -2.02 -3.15
C SER A 128 8.37 -2.97 -2.48
N GLU A 129 8.06 -4.26 -2.47
CA GLU A 129 8.97 -5.33 -2.05
C GLU A 129 10.10 -5.53 -3.08
N ASP A 130 9.86 -5.18 -4.34
CA ASP A 130 10.84 -5.36 -5.40
C ASP A 130 12.14 -4.61 -5.08
N GLN A 131 13.25 -5.28 -5.39
CA GLN A 131 14.59 -4.75 -5.25
C GLN A 131 15.04 -4.02 -6.51
N PHE A 132 14.33 -4.17 -7.63
CA PHE A 132 14.61 -3.49 -8.90
C PHE A 132 16.06 -3.71 -9.37
N LYS A 133 16.60 -4.92 -9.15
CA LYS A 133 18.03 -5.21 -9.36
C LYS A 133 18.45 -5.07 -10.82
N ALA A 134 17.57 -5.43 -11.76
CA ALA A 134 17.85 -5.34 -13.19
C ALA A 134 17.76 -3.89 -13.66
N GLU A 135 16.80 -3.15 -13.12
CA GLU A 135 16.49 -1.77 -13.44
C GLU A 135 17.60 -0.84 -12.95
N GLN A 136 18.13 -1.07 -11.74
CA GLN A 136 19.25 -0.32 -11.17
C GLN A 136 20.53 -0.34 -12.02
N GLN A 137 20.68 -1.32 -12.92
CA GLN A 137 21.83 -1.41 -13.84
C GLN A 137 21.63 -0.58 -15.12
N ARG A 138 20.41 -0.10 -15.39
CA ARG A 138 20.08 0.70 -16.57
C ARG A 138 20.54 2.14 -16.39
N ARG A 139 21.01 2.78 -17.47
CA ARG A 139 21.54 4.15 -17.41
C ARG A 139 20.47 5.16 -17.01
N GLU A 140 19.23 4.93 -17.41
CA GLU A 140 18.05 5.72 -17.11
C GLU A 140 17.75 5.76 -15.60
N PHE A 141 18.17 4.72 -14.86
CA PHE A 141 18.04 4.63 -13.40
C PHE A 141 19.17 5.31 -12.64
N MET A 142 20.21 5.81 -13.33
CA MET A 142 21.36 6.43 -12.69
C MET A 142 21.19 7.94 -12.44
N THR A 143 20.03 8.52 -12.76
CA THR A 143 19.77 9.95 -12.50
C THR A 143 19.67 10.27 -11.00
N PRO A 144 19.99 11.50 -10.56
CA PRO A 144 19.87 11.88 -9.14
C PRO A 144 18.46 11.67 -8.57
N ASN A 145 17.42 11.93 -9.36
CA ASN A 145 16.03 11.79 -8.93
C ASN A 145 15.67 10.32 -8.66
N VAL A 146 16.07 9.40 -9.54
CA VAL A 146 15.82 7.97 -9.36
C VAL A 146 16.61 7.41 -8.18
N ARG A 147 17.87 7.82 -7.99
CA ARG A 147 18.66 7.41 -6.81
C ARG A 147 18.03 7.85 -5.50
N ASN A 148 17.50 9.06 -5.45
CA ASN A 148 16.82 9.55 -4.25
C ASN A 148 15.51 8.80 -4.00
N ALA A 149 14.73 8.53 -5.04
CA ALA A 149 13.54 7.68 -4.93
C ALA A 149 13.86 6.26 -4.43
N LEU A 150 14.97 5.66 -4.89
CA LEU A 150 15.47 4.37 -4.38
C LEU A 150 15.81 4.42 -2.89
N GLN A 151 16.42 5.51 -2.40
CA GLN A 151 16.72 5.68 -0.97
C GLN A 151 15.46 5.82 -0.12
N LEU A 152 14.40 6.42 -0.68
CA LEU A 152 13.09 6.58 -0.04
C LEU A 152 12.20 5.34 -0.16
N LYS A 153 12.61 4.29 -0.89
CA LYS A 153 11.86 3.04 -0.98
C LYS A 153 11.72 2.38 0.39
N VAL A 154 10.51 1.93 0.69
CA VAL A 154 10.17 1.12 1.85
C VAL A 154 9.60 -0.20 1.35
N SER A 155 10.13 -1.30 1.87
CA SER A 155 9.59 -2.63 1.59
C SER A 155 8.48 -2.95 2.60
N PRO A 156 7.23 -3.11 2.16
CA PRO A 156 6.21 -3.77 2.96
C PRO A 156 6.60 -5.23 3.18
N ILE A 157 6.24 -5.78 4.34
CA ILE A 157 6.43 -7.17 4.71
C ILE A 157 5.06 -7.83 4.61
N TYR A 158 4.87 -8.64 3.58
CA TYR A 158 3.64 -9.40 3.39
C TYR A 158 3.70 -10.74 4.13
N PRO A 159 2.56 -11.23 4.64
CA PRO A 159 2.45 -12.62 5.09
C PRO A 159 2.80 -13.54 3.91
N ARG A 160 3.61 -14.58 4.16
CA ARG A 160 4.07 -15.51 3.10
C ARG A 160 3.52 -16.92 3.25
N ALA A 161 2.84 -17.24 4.33
CA ALA A 161 2.14 -18.51 4.48
C ALA A 161 0.64 -18.30 4.37
N ALA A 162 -0.07 -19.23 3.72
CA ALA A 162 -1.54 -19.23 3.64
C ALA A 162 -2.21 -19.10 5.03
N ALA A 163 -1.57 -19.67 6.06
CA ALA A 163 -2.01 -19.63 7.45
C ALA A 163 -1.86 -18.25 8.11
N ASP A 164 -1.09 -17.34 7.52
CA ASP A 164 -0.84 -15.99 8.02
C ASP A 164 -1.75 -14.95 7.35
N PHE A 165 -2.57 -15.38 6.37
CA PHE A 165 -3.55 -14.50 5.74
C PHE A 165 -4.84 -14.50 6.54
N LEU A 166 -5.26 -13.29 6.93
CA LEU A 166 -6.56 -13.10 7.51
C LEU A 166 -7.63 -13.39 6.45
N PRO A 167 -8.67 -14.18 6.77
CA PRO A 167 -9.76 -14.40 5.83
C PRO A 167 -10.47 -13.07 5.51
N LYS A 168 -10.97 -12.89 4.27
CA LYS A 168 -11.61 -11.63 3.82
C LYS A 168 -12.71 -11.14 4.77
N SER A 169 -13.43 -12.06 5.40
CA SER A 169 -14.45 -11.77 6.41
C SER A 169 -13.93 -11.04 7.67
N LYS A 170 -12.62 -11.11 7.94
CA LYS A 170 -11.94 -10.41 9.04
C LYS A 170 -11.44 -9.03 8.65
N TRP A 171 -11.28 -8.76 7.35
CA TRP A 171 -10.68 -7.50 6.89
C TRP A 171 -11.53 -6.28 7.27
N GLY A 172 -12.85 -6.44 7.34
CA GLY A 172 -13.79 -5.40 7.77
C GLY A 172 -13.96 -5.25 9.29
N GLN A 173 -13.18 -5.96 10.12
CA GLN A 173 -13.20 -5.80 11.58
C GLN A 173 -12.28 -4.66 12.01
N VAL A 174 -12.59 -4.00 13.12
CA VAL A 174 -11.79 -2.91 13.68
C VAL A 174 -10.99 -3.43 14.88
N SER A 175 -9.71 -3.09 14.94
CA SER A 175 -8.78 -3.40 16.03
C SER A 175 -8.98 -2.49 17.25
N LYS A 176 -8.26 -2.80 18.34
CA LYS A 176 -8.29 -2.01 19.59
C LYS A 176 -7.81 -0.56 19.42
N ASN A 177 -6.91 -0.28 18.48
CA ASN A 177 -6.46 1.08 18.17
C ASN A 177 -7.33 1.80 17.12
N GLY A 178 -8.50 1.24 16.75
CA GLY A 178 -9.46 1.88 15.86
C GLY A 178 -9.20 1.72 14.36
N HIS A 179 -8.24 0.88 13.97
CA HIS A 179 -7.87 0.62 12.58
C HIS A 179 -8.57 -0.62 12.03
N PHE A 180 -8.79 -0.75 10.72
CA PHE A 180 -9.32 -2.01 10.19
C PHE A 180 -8.25 -3.09 10.27
N VAL A 181 -8.63 -4.31 10.61
CA VAL A 181 -7.73 -5.45 10.81
C VAL A 181 -6.86 -5.72 9.57
N VAL A 182 -7.38 -5.48 8.37
CA VAL A 182 -6.59 -5.56 7.12
C VAL A 182 -5.44 -4.56 7.06
N ASP A 183 -5.57 -3.39 7.70
CA ASP A 183 -4.50 -2.40 7.82
C ASP A 183 -3.32 -2.96 8.64
N HIS A 184 -3.55 -3.94 9.54
CA HIS A 184 -2.53 -4.56 10.40
C HIS A 184 -1.68 -5.62 9.70
N LEU A 185 -2.09 -6.03 8.50
CA LEU A 185 -1.26 -6.88 7.65
C LEU A 185 -0.07 -6.11 7.06
N MET A 186 -0.09 -4.78 7.17
CA MET A 186 0.97 -3.92 6.66
C MET A 186 2.06 -3.75 7.70
N ARG A 187 3.12 -4.55 7.54
CA ARG A 187 4.37 -4.40 8.28
C ARG A 187 5.42 -3.77 7.37
N PHE A 188 6.40 -3.08 7.93
CA PHE A 188 7.45 -2.42 7.15
C PHE A 188 8.82 -2.80 7.68
N ALA A 189 9.77 -3.03 6.77
CA ALA A 189 11.15 -3.30 7.13
C ALA A 189 11.90 -2.00 7.48
N GLY A 190 12.53 -1.95 8.65
CA GLY A 190 13.37 -0.83 9.10
C GLY A 190 13.11 -0.42 10.55
N SER A 191 13.96 0.43 11.11
CA SER A 191 13.70 1.03 12.42
C SER A 191 12.62 2.12 12.31
N THR A 192 11.91 2.42 13.40
CA THR A 192 10.93 3.51 13.47
C THR A 192 11.53 4.84 13.01
N GLN A 193 12.78 5.11 13.36
CA GLN A 193 13.46 6.34 12.98
C GLN A 193 13.80 6.38 11.48
N ASP A 194 14.24 5.26 10.91
CA ASP A 194 14.53 5.18 9.47
C ASP A 194 13.27 5.35 8.64
N LEU A 195 12.19 4.68 9.04
CA LEU A 195 10.89 4.83 8.40
C LEU A 195 10.42 6.28 8.51
N ARG A 196 10.45 6.89 9.70
CA ARG A 196 10.07 8.31 9.88
C ARG A 196 10.88 9.23 8.96
N ASN A 197 12.20 9.03 8.86
CA ASN A 197 13.07 9.83 7.98
C ASN A 197 12.69 9.69 6.50
N LYS A 198 12.17 8.52 6.09
CA LYS A 198 11.67 8.29 4.73
C LYS A 198 10.30 8.93 4.53
N PHE A 199 9.35 8.78 5.44
CA PHE A 199 7.99 9.31 5.30
C PHE A 199 7.87 10.83 5.47
N PHE A 200 8.82 11.49 6.14
CA PHE A 200 8.74 12.93 6.41
C PHE A 200 9.94 13.71 5.87
N SER A 201 9.64 14.77 5.12
CA SER A 201 10.63 15.78 4.74
C SER A 201 10.65 16.89 5.78
N SER A 202 11.83 17.45 6.06
CA SER A 202 11.98 18.54 7.04
C SER A 202 12.93 19.63 6.53
N PRO A 203 12.80 20.88 7.01
CA PRO A 203 13.65 21.97 6.57
C PRO A 203 15.15 21.69 6.81
N ALA A 204 15.46 21.01 7.92
CA ALA A 204 16.84 20.69 8.30
C ALA A 204 17.51 19.66 7.37
N ARG A 205 16.75 18.85 6.63
CA ARG A 205 17.27 17.73 5.83
C ARG A 205 16.95 17.83 4.35
N GLY A 206 15.87 18.50 3.98
CA GLY A 206 15.31 18.44 2.62
C GLY A 206 15.83 19.51 1.66
N GLY A 207 16.37 20.64 2.15
CA GLY A 207 16.81 21.73 1.27
C GLY A 207 15.71 22.12 0.26
N TYR A 208 16.07 22.26 -1.02
CA TYR A 208 15.10 22.56 -2.10
C TYR A 208 13.99 21.50 -2.24
N ARG A 209 14.24 20.24 -1.85
CA ARG A 209 13.23 19.18 -1.92
C ARG A 209 12.17 19.33 -0.83
N PHE A 210 12.52 19.96 0.30
CA PHE A 210 11.55 20.26 1.33
C PHE A 210 10.47 21.21 0.79
N GLU A 211 10.86 22.27 0.08
CA GLU A 211 9.92 23.24 -0.52
C GLU A 211 8.94 22.54 -1.47
N LEU A 212 9.44 21.60 -2.29
CA LEU A 212 8.61 20.80 -3.18
C LEU A 212 7.60 19.93 -2.43
N VAL A 213 8.04 19.23 -1.37
CA VAL A 213 7.13 18.40 -0.54
C VAL A 213 6.12 19.27 0.20
N GLU A 214 6.53 20.43 0.72
CA GLU A 214 5.68 21.38 1.44
C GLU A 214 4.56 21.93 0.53
N GLU A 215 4.88 22.32 -0.71
CA GLU A 215 3.88 22.78 -1.68
C GLU A 215 2.82 21.70 -1.97
N LYS A 216 3.27 20.46 -2.19
CA LYS A 216 2.36 19.32 -2.45
C LYS A 216 1.52 19.00 -1.22
N TYR A 217 2.13 18.98 -0.04
CA TYR A 217 1.43 18.77 1.21
C TYR A 217 0.33 19.82 1.45
N GLY A 218 0.61 21.09 1.17
CA GLY A 218 -0.39 22.17 1.23
C GLY A 218 -1.56 21.96 0.27
N THR A 219 -1.33 21.36 -0.89
CA THR A 219 -2.40 20.99 -1.84
C THR A 219 -3.22 19.81 -1.31
N TRP A 220 -2.55 18.78 -0.78
CA TRP A 220 -3.19 17.61 -0.18
C TRP A 220 -4.13 17.98 0.97
N LEU A 221 -3.68 18.84 1.88
CA LEU A 221 -4.47 19.27 3.06
C LEU A 221 -5.85 19.80 2.67
N LYS A 222 -5.98 20.50 1.53
CA LYS A 222 -7.24 21.07 1.06
C LYS A 222 -8.28 20.02 0.63
N ARG A 223 -7.84 18.80 0.31
CA ARG A 223 -8.69 17.72 -0.22
C ARG A 223 -8.72 16.46 0.65
N LYS A 224 -7.86 16.36 1.65
CA LYS A 224 -7.72 15.19 2.54
C LYS A 224 -9.07 14.68 3.05
N ASP A 225 -9.87 15.53 3.69
CA ASP A 225 -11.10 15.10 4.36
C ASP A 225 -12.16 14.62 3.35
N LYS A 226 -12.24 15.27 2.18
CA LYS A 226 -13.10 14.83 1.07
C LYS A 226 -12.67 13.46 0.55
N VAL A 227 -11.36 13.25 0.41
CA VAL A 227 -10.81 11.98 -0.06
C VAL A 227 -11.05 10.88 0.98
N LEU A 228 -10.76 11.12 2.26
CA LEU A 228 -10.97 10.15 3.34
C LEU A 228 -12.44 9.71 3.40
N LYS A 229 -13.39 10.67 3.35
CA LYS A 229 -14.82 10.36 3.30
C LYS A 229 -15.17 9.46 2.10
N ALA A 230 -14.65 9.76 0.92
CA ALA A 230 -14.91 8.94 -0.26
C ALA A 230 -14.32 7.52 -0.17
N LEU A 231 -13.19 7.35 0.53
CA LEU A 231 -12.61 6.05 0.82
C LEU A 231 -13.44 5.28 1.85
N ASP A 232 -13.92 5.95 2.91
CA ASP A 232 -14.83 5.34 3.90
C ASP A 232 -16.14 4.87 3.27
N ASP A 233 -16.73 5.67 2.37
CA ASP A 233 -17.91 5.28 1.60
C ASP A 233 -17.63 4.05 0.72
N LEU A 234 -16.41 3.95 0.17
CA LEU A 234 -16.00 2.80 -0.65
C LEU A 234 -15.78 1.54 0.20
N VAL A 235 -15.20 1.69 1.39
CA VAL A 235 -15.06 0.60 2.38
C VAL A 235 -16.42 0.09 2.83
N ALA A 236 -17.36 0.98 3.15
CA ALA A 236 -18.72 0.60 3.55
C ALA A 236 -19.45 -0.20 2.45
N LYS A 237 -19.17 0.07 1.17
CA LYS A 237 -19.74 -0.69 0.04
C LYS A 237 -19.16 -2.08 -0.12
N ILE A 238 -17.86 -2.26 0.16
CA ILE A 238 -17.21 -3.56 0.02
C ILE A 238 -17.38 -4.45 1.26
N GLN A 239 -17.58 -3.87 2.44
CA GLN A 239 -17.74 -4.63 3.68
C GLN A 239 -18.81 -5.73 3.60
N PRO A 240 -20.02 -5.51 3.04
CA PRO A 240 -20.98 -6.59 2.83
C PRO A 240 -20.50 -7.68 1.87
N ILE A 241 -19.74 -7.34 0.84
CA ILE A 241 -19.17 -8.29 -0.13
C ILE A 241 -18.15 -9.19 0.56
N MET A 242 -17.28 -8.60 1.40
CA MET A 242 -16.26 -9.32 2.16
C MET A 242 -16.86 -10.22 3.26
N MET A 243 -18.01 -9.83 3.82
CA MET A 243 -18.73 -10.62 4.80
C MET A 243 -19.52 -11.77 4.17
N LYS A 244 -20.06 -11.59 2.96
CA LYS A 244 -20.80 -12.63 2.20
C LYS A 244 -19.91 -13.78 1.70
N THR A 245 -18.60 -13.57 1.56
CA THR A 245 -17.64 -14.64 1.22
C THR A 245 -17.56 -15.78 2.29
N ARG A 246 -18.42 -15.74 3.31
CA ARG A 246 -18.61 -16.77 4.34
C ARG A 246 -19.50 -17.93 3.89
N GLU A 247 -20.35 -17.76 2.88
CA GLU A 247 -21.43 -18.74 2.59
C GLU A 247 -21.12 -19.69 1.43
N ASP A 248 -20.15 -19.36 0.56
CA ASP A 248 -19.85 -20.16 -0.64
C ASP A 248 -18.48 -20.86 -0.63
N VAL A 249 -17.74 -20.84 0.49
CA VAL A 249 -16.52 -21.66 0.57
C VAL A 249 -16.96 -23.11 0.74
N PRO A 250 -16.76 -23.99 -0.25
CA PRO A 250 -17.10 -25.39 -0.09
C PRO A 250 -16.29 -25.90 1.09
N THR A 251 -16.95 -26.50 2.08
CA THR A 251 -16.29 -27.36 3.06
C THR A 251 -15.35 -28.27 2.27
N LEU A 252 -14.04 -28.07 2.42
CA LEU A 252 -13.04 -28.98 1.88
C LEU A 252 -13.37 -30.34 2.46
N LEU A 253 -14.05 -31.18 1.66
CA LEU A 253 -14.24 -32.57 1.99
C LEU A 253 -12.84 -33.16 2.09
N PRO A 254 -12.44 -33.71 3.25
CA PRO A 254 -11.16 -34.38 3.35
C PRO A 254 -11.15 -35.47 2.28
N ARG A 255 -10.15 -35.43 1.39
CA ARG A 255 -9.92 -36.54 0.46
C ARG A 255 -9.70 -37.79 1.33
N GLY A 256 -10.65 -38.71 1.26
CA GLY A 256 -10.54 -40.02 1.89
C GLY A 256 -9.30 -40.75 1.37
N ASN A 257 -8.69 -41.51 2.27
CA ASN A 257 -7.53 -42.37 2.05
C ASN A 257 -7.64 -43.26 0.81
#